data_AF-A0A2V7RFL7-F1
#
_entry.id   AF-A0A2V7RFL7-F1
#
_cell.length_a   1.000
_cell.length_b   1.000
_cell.length_c   1.000
_cell.angle_alpha   90.00
_cell.angle_beta   90.00
_cell.angle_gamma   90.00
#
_symmetry.space_group_name_H-M   'P 1'
#
loop_
_entity.id
_entity.type
_entity.pdbx_description
1 polymer ?
#
loop_
_entity_poly.entity_id
_entity_poly.type
_entity_poly.pdbx_seq_one_letter_code
_entity_poly.pdbx_strand_id
1 'polypeptide(L)' 'MGLASVATPPSSPVPRPACPTHGPRPESDAQFCSECGSRLASAPGYCSRCGAALERDARYCHACGARVAA' A
#
# COMPACT_ATOMS: atom_id res chain seq x y z
N MET A 1 36.93 -10.84 14.58
CA MET A 1 36.53 -9.82 13.59
C MET A 1 35.40 -10.45 12.79
N GLY A 2 34.17 -9.94 12.89
CA GLY A 2 33.04 -10.46 12.12
C GLY A 2 31.85 -10.89 12.98
N LEU A 3 30.80 -10.07 12.94
CA LEU A 3 29.45 -10.56 12.65
C LEU A 3 28.64 -9.40 12.05
N ALA A 4 28.51 -9.46 10.72
CA ALA A 4 27.44 -8.78 10.02
C ALA A 4 26.15 -9.55 10.31
N SER A 5 25.22 -8.94 11.04
CA SER A 5 23.84 -9.43 11.16
C SER A 5 22.91 -8.31 10.74
N VAL A 6 22.85 -8.10 9.42
CA VAL A 6 21.71 -7.42 8.80
C VAL A 6 20.51 -8.34 8.99
N ALA A 7 19.70 -8.03 10.01
CA ALA A 7 18.43 -8.70 10.23
C ALA A 7 17.48 -8.27 9.11
N THR A 8 17.45 -9.03 8.01
CA THR A 8 16.38 -8.94 7.01
C THR A 8 15.11 -9.49 7.65
N PRO A 9 14.05 -8.69 7.84
CA PRO A 9 12.81 -9.17 8.45
C PRO A 9 12.16 -10.27 7.57
N PRO A 10 11.43 -11.22 8.19
CA PRO A 10 10.83 -12.33 7.49
C PRO A 10 9.83 -11.83 6.44
N SER A 11 10.10 -12.22 5.19
CA SER A 11 9.27 -12.09 4.01
C SER A 11 7.95 -12.88 4.17
N SER A 12 7.08 -12.44 5.07
CA SER A 12 5.65 -12.77 4.97
C SER A 12 5.01 -11.69 4.12
N PRO A 13 4.53 -11.99 2.89
CA PRO A 13 3.82 -11.03 2.06
C PRO A 13 2.40 -10.87 2.60
N VAL A 14 2.26 -10.42 3.85
CA VAL A 14 1.05 -9.68 4.21
C VAL A 14 1.15 -8.40 3.38
N PRO A 15 0.20 -8.10 2.49
CA PRO A 15 0.24 -6.89 1.70
C PRO A 15 0.13 -5.69 2.64
N ARG A 16 1.30 -5.22 3.09
CA ARG A 16 1.44 -4.03 3.92
C ARG A 16 1.07 -2.84 3.05
N PRO A 17 0.29 -1.88 3.58
CA PRO A 17 -0.03 -0.67 2.85
C PRO A 17 1.29 0.02 2.44
N ALA A 18 1.48 0.20 1.14
CA ALA A 18 2.69 0.79 0.59
C ALA A 18 2.36 2.12 -0.07
N CYS A 19 3.14 3.13 0.27
CA CYS A 19 3.11 4.40 -0.43
C CYS A 19 3.88 4.24 -1.76
N PRO A 20 3.32 4.68 -2.90
CA PRO A 20 4.03 4.61 -4.19
C PRO A 20 5.32 5.45 -4.20
N THR A 21 5.40 6.48 -3.35
CA THR A 21 6.56 7.39 -3.28
C THR A 21 7.60 6.95 -2.26
N HIS A 22 7.18 6.46 -1.09
CA HIS A 22 8.09 6.17 0.04
C HIS A 22 8.27 4.67 0.32
N GLY A 23 7.42 3.82 -0.26
CA GLY A 23 7.45 2.37 -0.06
C GLY A 23 6.57 1.86 1.09
N PRO A 24 6.84 0.64 1.58
CA PRO A 24 5.97 -0.08 2.52
C PRO A 24 5.94 0.57 3.90
N ARG A 25 4.75 0.64 4.49
CA ARG A 25 4.58 1.17 5.85
C ARG A 25 4.73 0.06 6.91
N PRO A 26 5.42 0.33 8.02
CA PRO A 26 5.49 -0.60 9.15
C PRO A 26 4.11 -0.83 9.78
N GLU A 27 3.23 0.19 9.72
CA GLU A 27 1.85 0.14 10.19
C GLU A 27 0.95 -0.63 9.19
N SER A 28 0.30 -1.71 9.62
CA SER A 28 -0.57 -2.51 8.74
C SER A 28 -1.95 -1.89 8.53
N ASP A 29 -2.44 -1.13 9.51
CA ASP A 29 -3.74 -0.43 9.49
C ASP A 29 -3.64 1.03 9.03
N ALA A 30 -2.46 1.46 8.56
CA ALA A 30 -2.29 2.83 8.09
C ALA A 30 -3.18 3.10 6.87
N GLN A 31 -4.06 4.09 7.00
CA GLN A 31 -4.84 4.65 5.90
C GLN A 31 -4.11 5.76 5.15
N PHE A 32 -3.04 6.33 5.72
CA PHE A 32 -2.26 7.40 5.11
C PHE A 32 -0.77 7.18 5.33
N CYS A 33 0.05 7.68 4.41
CA CYS A 33 1.49 7.67 4.52
C CYS A 33 1.95 8.71 5.55
N SER A 34 2.64 8.29 6.60
CA SER A 34 3.16 9.17 7.65
C SER A 34 4.26 10.15 7.18
N GLU A 35 4.84 9.95 5.99
CA GLU A 35 5.80 10.90 5.37
C GLU A 35 5.11 11.99 4.56
N CYS A 36 4.30 11.60 3.58
CA CYS A 36 3.75 12.54 2.59
C CYS A 36 2.26 12.82 2.73
N GLY A 37 1.58 12.17 3.67
CA GLY A 37 0.13 12.28 3.87
C GLY A 37 -0.73 11.62 2.78
N SER A 38 -0.13 10.98 1.77
CA SER A 38 -0.90 10.31 0.71
C SER A 38 -1.67 9.10 1.24
N ARG A 39 -2.94 8.94 0.82
CA ARG A 39 -3.80 7.85 1.28
C ARG A 39 -3.30 6.50 0.77
N LEU A 40 -3.27 5.51 1.66
CA LEU A 40 -2.83 4.14 1.37
C LEU A 40 -4.04 3.30 0.94
N ALA A 41 -3.77 2.37 0.03
CA ALA A 41 -4.75 1.64 -0.72
C ALA A 41 -5.55 0.56 0.04
N SER A 42 -5.34 0.44 1.36
CA SER A 42 -5.99 -0.58 2.20
C SER A 42 -7.41 -0.22 2.64
N ALA A 43 -7.90 0.99 2.36
CA ALA A 43 -9.27 1.38 2.70
C ALA A 43 -10.29 0.86 1.66
N PRO A 44 -11.47 0.36 2.09
CA PRO A 44 -12.54 -0.03 1.18
C PRO A 44 -13.01 1.19 0.36
N GLY A 45 -13.19 1.01 -0.95
CA GLY A 45 -13.48 2.10 -1.89
C GLY A 45 -12.23 2.82 -2.42
N TYR A 46 -11.04 2.26 -2.30
CA TYR A 46 -9.80 2.80 -2.87
C TYR A 46 -9.03 1.73 -3.65
N CYS A 47 -8.26 2.16 -4.66
CA CYS A 47 -7.54 1.26 -5.53
C CYS A 47 -6.35 0.65 -4.81
N SER A 48 -6.36 -0.67 -4.59
CA SER A 48 -5.28 -1.48 -4.00
C SER A 48 -3.88 -1.25 -4.62
N ARG A 49 -3.82 -0.75 -5.87
CA ARG A 49 -2.57 -0.54 -6.60
C ARG A 49 -2.00 0.88 -6.49
N CYS A 50 -2.84 1.92 -6.51
CA CYS A 50 -2.37 3.32 -6.51
C CYS A 50 -2.93 4.19 -5.39
N GLY A 51 -3.88 3.69 -4.59
CA GLY A 51 -4.52 4.42 -3.49
C GLY A 51 -5.53 5.48 -3.93
N ALA A 52 -5.83 5.61 -5.22
CA ALA A 52 -6.85 6.54 -5.71
C ALA A 52 -8.24 6.12 -5.24
N ALA A 53 -9.11 7.10 -4.97
CA ALA A 53 -10.51 6.85 -4.65
C ALA A 53 -11.19 6.09 -5.79
N LEU A 54 -11.95 5.07 -5.45
CA LEU A 54 -12.79 4.34 -6.38
C LEU A 54 -14.24 4.74 -6.12
N GLU A 55 -15.01 4.79 -7.19
CA GLU A 55 -16.46 4.83 -7.04
C GLU A 55 -16.98 3.48 -6.56
N ARG A 56 -18.15 3.52 -5.93
CA ARG A 56 -18.79 2.39 -5.22
C ARG A 56 -18.98 1.15 -6.11
N ASP A 57 -19.12 1.36 -7.42
CA ASP A 57 -19.29 0.36 -8.47
C ASP A 57 -18.17 0.41 -9.53
N ALA A 58 -17.05 1.07 -9.24
CA ALA A 58 -15.94 1.14 -10.17
C ALA A 58 -15.34 -0.26 -10.39
N ARG A 59 -15.38 -0.75 -11.63
CA ARG A 59 -14.70 -1.99 -12.07
C ARG A 59 -13.21 -1.78 -12.34
N TYR A 60 -12.82 -0.52 -12.57
CA TYR A 60 -11.47 -0.11 -12.90
C TYR A 60 -11.13 1.21 -12.20
N CYS A 61 -9.87 1.36 -11.80
CA CYS A 61 -9.37 2.61 -11.25
C CYS A 61 -9.17 3.64 -12.37
N HIS A 62 -9.82 4.80 -12.25
CA HIS A 62 -9.67 5.89 -13.22
C HIS A 62 -8.27 6.54 -13.22
N ALA A 63 -7.50 6.37 -12.14
CA ALA A 63 -6.17 6.96 -12.02
C ALA A 63 -5.04 6.07 -12.57
N CYS A 64 -5.12 4.74 -12.39
CA CYS A 64 -4.04 3.83 -12.78
C CYS A 64 -4.46 2.71 -13.74
N GLY A 65 -5.74 2.62 -14.10
CA GLY A 65 -6.29 1.59 -14.98
C GLY A 65 -6.35 0.19 -14.38
N ALA A 66 -5.98 0.00 -13.10
CA ALA A 66 -6.03 -1.31 -12.47
C ALA A 66 -7.47 -1.77 -12.27
N ARG A 67 -7.71 -3.06 -12.52
CA ARG A 67 -8.99 -3.69 -12.22
C ARG A 67 -9.16 -3.77 -10.71
N VAL A 68 -10.32 -3.33 -10.25
CA VAL A 68 -10.69 -3.32 -8.83
C VAL A 68 -11.88 -4.25 -8.74
N ALA A 69 -11.65 -5.44 -8.19
CA ALA A 69 -12.71 -6.40 -7.99
C ALA A 69 -13.63 -5.83 -6.92
N ALA A 70 -14.87 -5.53 -7.31
CA ALA A 70 -15.96 -5.17 -6.40
C ALA A 70 -16.28 -6.35 -5.47
#